data_AF-A0A3C1MTP2-F1
#
_entry.id   AF-A0A3C1MTP2-F1
#
_cell.length_a   1.000
_cell.length_b   1.000
_cell.length_c   1.000
_cell.angle_alpha   90.00
_cell.angle_beta   90.00
_cell.angle_gamma   90.00
#
_symmetry.space_group_name_H-M   'P 1'
#
loop_
_entity.id
_entity.type
_entity.pdbx_description
1 polymer ?
#
loop_
_entity_poly.entity_id
_entity_poly.type
_entity_poly.pdbx_seq_one_letter_code
_entity_poly.pdbx_strand_id
1 'polypeptide(L)'
;TLSVAFFQMYGATQDNVPLFSRQIGLLMTLPLLLGLTLKSVLFGLSVTLIPLKTGLEIPKRLFMVPIAVLKGMMRVFFAIIIIEVTSLAITFI
;
A
#
# COMPACT_ATOMS: atom_id res chain seq x y z
N THR A 1 28.14 4.05 -25.68
CA THR A 1 27.71 4.13 -24.26
C THR A 1 26.69 3.04 -24.00
N LEU A 2 26.98 2.11 -23.09
CA LEU A 2 26.10 1.00 -22.71
C LEU A 2 24.68 1.48 -22.35
N SER A 3 24.58 2.65 -21.73
CA SER A 3 23.30 3.31 -21.44
C SER A 3 22.48 3.65 -22.70
N VAL A 4 23.12 4.05 -23.80
CA VAL A 4 22.41 4.36 -25.06
C VAL A 4 21.90 3.08 -25.73
N ALA A 5 22.70 2.00 -25.70
CA ALA A 5 22.26 0.69 -26.19
C ALA A 5 21.13 0.10 -25.33
N PHE A 6 21.22 0.27 -24.01
CA PHE A 6 20.17 -0.12 -23.06
C PHE A 6 18.87 0.65 -23.31
N PHE A 7 18.93 1.97 -23.49
CA PHE A 7 17.76 2.78 -23.84
C PHE A 7 17.25 2.52 -25.27
N GLN A 8 18.06 2.05 -26.20
CA GLN A 8 17.56 1.68 -27.54
C GLN A 8 16.92 0.29 -27.57
N MET A 9 17.44 -0.68 -26.79
CA MET A 9 16.83 -2.02 -26.71
C MET A 9 15.67 -2.12 -25.72
N TYR A 10 15.75 -1.43 -24.59
CA TYR A 10 14.79 -1.48 -23.47
C TYR A 10 14.15 -0.12 -23.15
N GLY A 11 14.49 0.96 -23.87
CA GLY A 11 13.76 2.22 -23.72
C GLY A 11 12.29 2.06 -24.07
N ALA A 12 11.51 3.10 -23.81
CA ALA A 12 10.05 3.15 -23.95
C ALA A 12 9.56 3.04 -25.41
N THR A 13 10.00 2.00 -26.12
CA THR A 13 9.51 1.56 -27.41
C THR A 13 8.16 0.90 -27.18
N GLN A 14 7.11 1.43 -27.81
CA GLN A 14 5.73 0.98 -27.61
C GLN A 14 5.53 -0.51 -27.93
N ASP A 15 6.36 -1.08 -28.82
CA ASP A 15 6.33 -2.50 -29.20
C ASP A 15 6.73 -3.47 -28.07
N ASN A 16 7.43 -2.99 -27.03
CA ASN A 16 7.80 -3.81 -25.88
C ASN A 16 6.71 -3.85 -24.79
N VAL A 17 5.71 -2.97 -24.86
CA VAL A 17 4.60 -2.91 -23.89
C VAL A 17 3.76 -4.20 -23.87
N PRO A 18 3.44 -4.83 -25.01
CA PRO A 18 2.76 -6.14 -25.03
C PRO A 18 3.57 -7.27 -24.38
N LEU A 19 4.89 -7.29 -24.61
CA LEU A 19 5.78 -8.30 -24.02
C LEU A 19 5.93 -8.10 -22.51
N PHE A 20 6.11 -6.85 -22.08
CA PHE A 20 6.19 -6.48 -20.66
C PHE A 20 4.89 -6.80 -19.92
N SER A 21 3.73 -6.39 -20.46
CA SER A 21 2.42 -6.67 -19.85
C SER A 21 2.14 -8.16 -19.73
N ARG A 22 2.55 -8.96 -20.71
CA ARG A 22 2.47 -10.42 -20.63
C ARG A 22 3.32 -10.99 -19.49
N GLN A 23 4.56 -10.51 -19.32
CA GLN A 23 5.43 -10.95 -18.23
C GLN A 23 4.87 -10.56 -16.86
N ILE A 24 4.37 -9.34 -16.69
CA ILE A 24 3.70 -8.90 -15.46
C ILE A 24 2.45 -9.75 -15.18
N GLY A 25 1.66 -10.07 -16.21
CA GLY A 25 0.48 -10.93 -16.08
C GLY A 25 0.82 -12.34 -15.60
N LEU A 26 1.98 -12.88 -15.98
CA LEU A 26 2.45 -14.19 -15.50
C LEU A 26 2.87 -14.16 -14.01
N LEU A 27 3.34 -13.01 -13.50
CA LEU A 27 3.69 -12.85 -12.09
C LEU A 27 2.45 -12.64 -11.20
N MET A 28 1.36 -12.11 -11.76
CA MET A 28 0.07 -11.88 -11.10
C MET A 28 -0.73 -13.18 -10.93
N THR A 29 -0.20 -14.10 -10.13
CA THR A 29 -0.89 -15.34 -9.77
C THR A 29 -2.13 -15.06 -8.91
N LEU A 30 -3.11 -15.98 -8.95
CA LEU A 30 -4.35 -15.84 -8.17
C LEU A 30 -4.10 -15.66 -6.64
N PRO A 31 -3.19 -16.41 -6.00
CA PRO A 31 -2.88 -16.20 -4.58
C PRO A 31 -2.32 -14.81 -4.29
N LEU A 32 -1.46 -14.29 -5.17
CA LEU A 32 -0.90 -12.94 -5.03
C LEU A 32 -1.98 -11.87 -5.16
N LEU A 33 -2.88 -12.00 -6.13
CA LEU A 33 -4.01 -11.09 -6.32
C LEU A 33 -4.96 -11.09 -5.12
N LEU A 34 -5.30 -12.26 -4.59
CA LEU A 34 -6.14 -12.37 -3.39
C LEU A 34 -5.46 -11.76 -2.17
N GLY A 35 -4.18 -12.06 -1.95
CA GLY A 35 -3.38 -11.49 -0.87
C GLY A 35 -3.30 -9.96 -0.95
N LEU A 36 -3.03 -9.42 -2.15
CA LEU A 36 -3.00 -7.99 -2.41
C LEU A 36 -4.37 -7.34 -2.12
N THR A 37 -5.44 -7.93 -2.64
CA THR A 37 -6.82 -7.41 -2.46
C THR A 37 -7.20 -7.37 -0.99
N LEU A 38 -6.96 -8.46 -0.25
CA LEU A 38 -7.22 -8.53 1.18
C LEU A 38 -6.42 -7.47 1.95
N LYS A 39 -5.13 -7.33 1.65
CA LYS A 39 -4.26 -6.34 2.29
C LYS A 39 -4.72 -4.91 2.03
N SER A 40 -5.10 -4.60 0.79
CA SER A 40 -5.66 -3.31 0.42
C SER A 40 -6.94 -2.98 1.19
N VAL A 41 -7.84 -3.96 1.36
CA VAL A 41 -9.06 -3.79 2.17
C VAL A 41 -8.72 -3.52 3.63
N LEU A 42 -7.79 -4.28 4.22
CA LEU A 42 -7.35 -4.09 5.61
C LEU A 42 -6.71 -2.72 5.84
N PHE A 43 -5.90 -2.24 4.89
CA PHE A 43 -5.33 -0.89 4.93
C PHE A 43 -6.42 0.18 4.83
N GLY A 44 -7.33 0.07 3.86
CA GLY A 44 -8.43 1.01 3.69
C GLY A 44 -9.31 1.10 4.93
N LEU A 45 -9.66 -0.05 5.53
CA LEU A 45 -10.41 -0.11 6.79
C LEU A 45 -9.63 0.53 7.93
N SER A 46 -8.33 0.25 8.08
CA SER A 46 -7.51 0.82 9.16
C SER A 46 -7.39 2.35 9.05
N VAL A 47 -7.14 2.85 7.84
CA VAL A 47 -7.01 4.29 7.55
C VAL A 47 -8.35 5.02 7.73
N THR A 48 -9.48 4.33 7.56
CA THR A 48 -10.82 4.95 7.73
C THR A 48 -11.29 4.88 9.18
N LEU A 49 -11.30 3.68 9.78
CA LEU A 49 -11.93 3.43 11.08
C LEU A 49 -11.16 4.05 12.25
N ILE A 50 -9.82 4.04 12.22
CA ILE A 50 -9.02 4.54 13.33
C ILE A 50 -9.15 6.06 13.49
N PRO A 51 -9.00 6.89 12.41
CA PRO A 51 -9.23 8.32 12.52
C PRO A 51 -10.70 8.65 12.78
N LEU A 52 -11.65 7.88 12.22
CA LEU A 52 -13.07 8.08 12.48
C LEU A 52 -13.40 7.94 13.97
N LYS A 53 -12.95 6.85 14.61
CA LYS A 53 -13.11 6.65 16.06
C LYS A 53 -12.41 7.76 16.85
N THR A 54 -11.18 8.09 16.47
CA THR A 54 -10.40 9.12 17.16
C THR A 54 -11.06 10.50 17.05
N GLY A 55 -11.72 10.79 15.93
CA GLY A 55 -12.49 12.01 15.68
C GLY A 55 -13.79 12.09 16.48
N LEU A 56 -14.49 10.97 16.63
CA LEU A 56 -15.73 10.89 17.44
C LEU A 56 -15.47 11.05 18.94
N GLU A 57 -14.29 10.65 19.42
CA GLU A 57 -13.90 10.73 20.84
C GLU A 57 -13.34 12.10 21.25
N ILE A 58 -13.25 13.08 20.34
CA ILE A 58 -12.63 14.38 20.65
C ILE A 58 -13.52 15.20 21.60
N PRO A 59 -13.01 15.62 22.77
CA PRO A 59 -13.73 16.53 23.66
C PRO A 59 -13.94 17.90 23.01
N LYS A 60 -15.01 18.63 23.35
CA LYS A 60 -15.42 19.93 22.75
C LYS A 60 -14.47 21.12 22.97
N ARG A 61 -13.15 20.89 23.10
CA ARG A 61 -12.12 21.92 23.19
C ARG A 61 -11.34 21.95 21.87
N LEU A 62 -11.41 23.07 21.14
CA LEU A 62 -10.78 23.26 19.82
C LEU A 62 -9.26 22.97 19.81
N PHE A 63 -8.55 23.27 20.88
CA PHE A 63 -7.10 23.00 20.99
C PHE A 63 -6.74 21.52 21.20
N MET A 64 -7.71 20.65 21.54
CA MET A 64 -7.46 19.21 21.68
C MET A 64 -7.59 18.45 20.35
N VAL A 65 -8.15 19.10 19.31
CA VAL A 65 -8.34 18.49 17.99
C VAL A 65 -7.00 18.08 17.34
N PRO A 66 -5.97 18.95 17.25
CA PRO A 66 -4.72 18.57 16.57
C PRO A 66 -3.96 17.46 17.29
N ILE A 67 -4.01 17.46 18.63
CA ILE A 67 -3.36 16.46 19.47
C ILE A 67 -4.05 15.09 19.33
N ALA A 68 -5.38 15.08 19.31
CA ALA A 68 -6.15 13.86 19.10
C ALA A 68 -5.93 13.27 17.70
N VAL A 69 -5.93 14.13 16.67
CA VAL A 69 -5.64 13.71 15.28
C VAL A 69 -4.23 13.13 15.17
N LEU A 70 -3.20 13.80 15.71
CA LEU A 70 -1.83 13.28 15.67
C LEU A 70 -1.71 11.90 16.34
N LYS A 71 -2.37 11.72 17.50
CA LYS A 71 -2.41 10.43 18.19
C LYS A 71 -3.17 9.36 17.39
N GLY A 72 -4.26 9.74 16.70
CA GLY A 72 -5.00 8.87 15.80
C GLY A 72 -4.16 8.41 14.61
N MET A 73 -3.42 9.34 14.00
CA MET A 73 -2.53 9.05 12.87
C MET A 73 -1.37 8.12 13.27
N MET A 74 -0.81 8.29 14.47
CA MET A 74 0.20 7.34 14.98
C MET A 74 -0.36 5.92 15.14
N ARG A 75 -1.62 5.77 15.59
CA ARG A 75 -2.28 4.46 15.69
C ARG A 75 -2.50 3.83 14.31
N VAL A 76 -2.85 4.63 13.29
CA VAL A 76 -2.95 4.16 11.90
C VAL A 76 -1.60 3.63 11.42
N PHE A 77 -0.52 4.37 11.65
CA PHE A 77 0.82 3.96 11.25
C PHE A 77 1.20 2.60 11.83
N PHE A 78 1.00 2.38 13.13
CA PHE A 78 1.25 1.09 13.76
C PHE A 78 0.36 -0.02 13.21
N ALA A 79 -0.93 0.24 12.98
CA ALA A 79 -1.84 -0.75 12.40
C ALA A 79 -1.39 -1.19 11.00
N ILE A 80 -0.98 -0.25 10.15
CA ILE A 80 -0.46 -0.53 8.81
C ILE A 80 0.80 -1.38 8.88
N ILE A 81 1.75 -1.05 9.78
CA ILE A 81 2.97 -1.84 9.96
C ILE A 81 2.65 -3.28 10.35
N ILE A 82 1.74 -3.49 11.29
CA ILE A 82 1.36 -4.85 11.72
C ILE A 82 0.80 -5.63 10.54
N ILE A 83 -0.13 -5.04 9.79
CA ILE A 83 -0.72 -5.69 8.60
C ILE A 83 0.36 -5.98 7.55
N GLU A 84 1.29 -5.06 7.30
CA GLU A 84 2.38 -5.22 6.34
C GLU A 84 3.32 -6.37 6.74
N VAL A 85 3.81 -6.35 7.98
CA VAL A 85 4.76 -7.34 8.49
C VAL A 85 4.12 -8.72 8.54
N THR A 86 2.87 -8.83 9.01
CA THR A 86 2.15 -10.11 9.00
C THR A 86 1.90 -10.61 7.57
N SER A 87 1.55 -9.73 6.63
CA SER A 87 1.39 -10.08 5.22
C SER A 87 2.70 -10.61 4.61
N LEU A 88 3.83 -9.97 4.90
CA LEU A 88 5.14 -10.44 4.44
C LEU A 88 5.50 -11.77 5.09
N ALA A 89 5.30 -11.91 6.41
CA ALA A 89 5.55 -13.16 7.12
C ALA A 89 4.80 -14.34 6.51
N ILE A 90 3.50 -14.19 6.22
CA ILE A 90 2.69 -15.25 5.58
C ILE A 90 3.15 -15.56 4.15
N THR A 91 3.70 -14.58 3.43
CA THR A 91 4.14 -14.78 2.03
C THR A 91 5.49 -15.51 1.96
N PHE A 92 6.37 -15.30 2.95
CA PHE A 92 7.74 -15.79 2.94
C PHE A 92 8.02 -16.97 3.89
N ILE A 93 7.05 -17.35 4.74
CA ILE A 93 7.06 -18.55 5.59
C ILE A 93 6.23 -19.64 4.91
#